data_AF-A0A401U980-F1
#
_entry.id   AF-A0A401U980-F1
#
_cell.length_a   1.000
_cell.length_b   1.000
_cell.length_c   1.000
_cell.angle_alpha   90.00
_cell.angle_beta   90.00
_cell.angle_gamma   90.00
#
_symmetry.space_group_name_H-M   'P 1'
#
loop_
_entity.id
_entity.type
_entity.pdbx_description
1 polymer ?
#
loop_
_entity_poly.entity_id
_entity_poly.type
_entity_poly.pdbx_seq_one_letter_code
_entity_poly.pdbx_strand_id
1 'polypeptide(L)'
;MAQVYACFHDGKGNILVTKKNLKGYFFHNKNKPGGTIIPNGQPLNGGGDYCLSGGGLEVLNPIDGALKEFLEETNVAVNPAIYKPSPEYYHAGEGSNEFYGVYFLAPNGLDEITKAVTGNLLKGAEAANAVKGGYKGSYDQLREDYKYCPSDNELNSGCAIVNFGDIPKYFVKGSRTTGWYYDIVMNLIKVSAQTR
;
A
#
# COMPACT_ATOMS: atom_id res chain seq x y z
N MET A 1 5.24 -16.95 -3.38
CA MET A 1 4.37 -16.14 -4.25
C MET A 1 5.04 -14.80 -4.39
N ALA A 2 5.16 -14.28 -5.62
CA ALA A 2 5.73 -12.96 -5.85
C ALA A 2 4.94 -11.88 -5.09
N GLN A 3 5.59 -10.78 -4.76
CA GLN A 3 4.94 -9.60 -4.18
C GLN A 3 4.75 -8.51 -5.24
N VAL A 4 3.79 -7.62 -5.04
CA VAL A 4 3.54 -6.51 -5.95
C VAL A 4 3.21 -5.24 -5.17
N TYR A 5 3.76 -4.11 -5.61
CA TYR A 5 3.65 -2.84 -4.89
C TYR A 5 3.28 -1.69 -5.83
N ALA A 6 2.34 -0.86 -5.39
CA ALA A 6 1.93 0.35 -6.08
C ALA A 6 2.81 1.53 -5.67
N CYS A 7 3.48 2.15 -6.63
CA CYS A 7 4.31 3.33 -6.44
C CYS A 7 3.70 4.52 -7.21
N PHE A 8 2.96 5.37 -6.51
CA PHE A 8 2.39 6.59 -7.08
C PHE A 8 3.42 7.72 -7.03
N HIS A 9 3.62 8.42 -8.15
CA HIS A 9 4.61 9.48 -8.26
C HIS A 9 4.15 10.64 -9.15
N ASP A 10 4.65 11.84 -8.92
CA ASP A 10 4.26 13.04 -9.71
C ASP A 10 5.14 13.27 -10.95
N GLY A 11 6.20 12.48 -11.14
CA GLY A 11 7.20 12.65 -12.21
C GLY A 11 8.17 13.83 -11.99
N LYS A 12 7.95 14.63 -10.94
CA LYS A 12 8.80 15.75 -10.51
C LYS A 12 9.75 15.34 -9.38
N GLY A 13 9.63 14.10 -8.91
CA GLY A 13 10.53 13.48 -7.95
C GLY A 13 9.88 13.25 -6.60
N ASN A 14 8.56 13.27 -6.51
CA ASN A 14 7.83 12.96 -5.29
C ASN A 14 7.00 11.70 -5.43
N ILE A 15 6.90 10.93 -4.35
CA ILE A 15 6.13 9.68 -4.28
C ILE A 15 5.21 9.67 -3.07
N LEU A 16 4.10 8.95 -3.16
CA LEU A 16 3.28 8.59 -2.01
C LEU A 16 3.93 7.42 -1.26
N VAL A 17 4.16 7.60 0.04
CA VAL A 17 4.50 6.52 0.97
C VAL A 17 3.45 6.42 2.07
N THR A 18 3.22 5.21 2.54
CA THR A 18 2.36 4.92 3.69
C THR A 18 3.20 4.34 4.82
N LYS A 19 2.62 4.17 6.00
CA LYS A 19 3.31 3.57 7.14
C LYS A 19 2.48 2.42 7.69
N LYS A 20 3.10 1.29 8.00
CA LYS A 20 2.39 0.12 8.53
C LYS A 20 1.92 0.38 9.96
N ASN A 21 0.77 -0.19 10.32
CA ASN A 21 0.37 -0.34 11.71
C ASN A 21 1.38 -1.24 12.44
N LEU A 22 1.50 -1.10 13.76
CA LEU A 22 2.24 -2.09 14.56
C LEU A 22 1.48 -3.43 14.63
N LYS A 23 0.15 -3.35 14.61
CA LYS A 23 -0.76 -4.49 14.62
C LYS A 23 -1.96 -4.23 13.71
N GLY A 24 -2.41 -5.24 12.98
CA GLY A 24 -3.68 -5.19 12.27
C GLY A 24 -4.79 -5.88 13.07
N TYR A 25 -5.99 -5.33 13.00
CA TYR A 25 -7.16 -5.76 13.80
C TYR A 25 -8.27 -6.40 12.98
N PHE A 26 -8.22 -6.27 11.67
CA PHE A 26 -9.15 -6.93 10.76
C PHE A 26 -8.48 -7.10 9.40
N PHE A 27 -8.87 -8.17 8.70
CA PHE A 27 -8.32 -8.53 7.40
C PHE A 27 -9.40 -9.17 6.53
N HIS A 28 -9.42 -8.83 5.26
CA HIS A 28 -10.22 -9.51 4.26
C HIS A 28 -9.78 -10.96 4.11
N ASN A 29 -10.75 -11.88 4.00
CA ASN A 29 -10.43 -13.27 3.71
C ASN A 29 -10.42 -13.48 2.21
N LYS A 30 -9.24 -13.65 1.63
CA LYS A 30 -9.08 -13.83 0.19
C LYS A 30 -9.73 -15.12 -0.35
N ASN A 31 -10.03 -16.10 0.52
CA ASN A 31 -10.58 -17.41 0.13
C ASN A 31 -12.08 -17.56 0.36
N LYS A 32 -12.75 -16.62 1.05
CA LYS A 32 -14.18 -16.70 1.39
C LYS A 32 -14.79 -15.30 1.50
N PRO A 33 -16.08 -15.11 1.14
CA PRO A 33 -16.78 -13.86 1.42
C PRO A 33 -16.60 -13.43 2.89
N GLY A 34 -16.29 -12.15 3.08
CA GLY A 34 -16.08 -11.53 4.39
C GLY A 34 -14.61 -11.40 4.79
N GLY A 35 -14.35 -11.52 6.09
CA GLY A 35 -13.04 -11.27 6.65
C GLY A 35 -12.98 -11.68 8.12
N THR A 36 -11.82 -11.44 8.73
CA THR A 36 -11.54 -11.81 10.12
C THR A 36 -11.38 -10.55 10.94
N ILE A 37 -11.99 -10.52 12.13
CA ILE A 37 -11.70 -9.55 13.17
C ILE A 37 -10.78 -10.23 14.19
N ILE A 38 -9.73 -9.53 14.59
CA ILE A 38 -8.72 -9.99 15.54
C ILE A 38 -8.72 -9.00 16.72
N PRO A 39 -9.53 -9.24 17.77
CA PRO A 39 -9.72 -8.27 18.86
C PRO A 39 -8.43 -7.80 19.54
N ASN A 40 -7.46 -8.70 19.69
CA ASN A 40 -6.17 -8.41 20.32
C ASN A 40 -5.12 -7.85 19.34
N GLY A 41 -5.49 -7.76 18.06
CA GLY A 41 -4.60 -7.48 16.93
C GLY A 41 -3.55 -8.56 16.72
N GLN A 42 -2.99 -8.61 15.52
CA GLN A 42 -1.79 -9.41 15.22
C GLN A 42 -0.65 -8.50 14.78
N PRO A 43 0.60 -8.75 15.20
CA PRO A 43 1.76 -8.00 14.72
C PRO A 43 1.88 -8.06 13.19
N LEU A 44 2.28 -6.94 12.58
CA LEU A 44 2.54 -6.88 11.15
C LEU A 44 4.03 -7.02 10.86
N ASN A 45 4.38 -7.70 9.76
CA ASN A 45 5.74 -7.70 9.26
C ASN A 45 6.10 -6.28 8.78
N GLY A 46 7.22 -5.72 9.26
CA GLY A 46 7.56 -4.30 9.06
C GLY A 46 6.63 -3.33 9.80
N GLY A 47 5.97 -3.77 10.87
CA GLY A 47 5.07 -2.91 11.63
C GLY A 47 5.77 -1.65 12.14
N GLY A 48 5.22 -0.48 11.81
CA GLY A 48 5.81 0.82 12.13
C GLY A 48 6.82 1.35 11.11
N ASP A 49 7.21 0.56 10.12
CA ASP A 49 8.04 1.02 9.00
C ASP A 49 7.20 1.75 7.95
N TYR A 50 7.86 2.59 7.16
CA TYR A 50 7.27 3.12 5.93
C TYR A 50 7.27 2.03 4.85
N CYS A 51 6.24 2.04 4.02
CA CYS A 51 6.04 1.08 2.95
C CYS A 51 5.41 1.72 1.72
N LEU A 52 5.53 1.01 0.59
CA LEU A 52 4.58 1.14 -0.51
C LEU A 52 3.41 0.19 -0.22
N SER A 53 2.21 0.57 -0.66
CA SER A 53 1.05 -0.31 -0.58
C SER A 53 1.23 -1.49 -1.52
N GLY A 54 0.88 -2.69 -1.06
CA GLY A 54 1.08 -3.91 -1.82
C GLY A 54 1.11 -5.18 -0.99
N GLY A 55 1.12 -6.31 -1.70
CA GLY A 55 1.02 -7.64 -1.10
C GLY A 55 1.29 -8.75 -2.11
N GLY A 56 0.65 -9.90 -1.93
CA GLY A 56 0.86 -11.06 -2.79
C GLY A 56 0.32 -10.85 -4.21
N LEU A 57 1.12 -11.14 -5.22
CA LEU A 57 0.68 -11.12 -6.61
C LEU A 57 -0.13 -12.39 -6.92
N GLU A 58 -1.46 -12.27 -6.80
CA GLU A 58 -2.42 -13.35 -7.03
C GLU A 58 -2.98 -13.41 -8.45
N VAL A 59 -2.82 -12.32 -9.19
CA VAL A 59 -3.23 -12.20 -10.60
C VAL A 59 -2.01 -12.18 -11.50
N LEU A 60 -2.16 -12.64 -12.74
CA LEU A 60 -1.03 -12.74 -13.68
C LEU A 60 -0.43 -11.38 -14.04
N ASN A 61 -1.24 -10.32 -14.05
CA ASN A 61 -0.81 -8.98 -14.42
C ASN A 61 -0.39 -8.18 -13.18
N PRO A 62 0.89 -7.78 -13.04
CA PRO A 62 1.35 -6.97 -11.91
C PRO A 62 0.59 -5.66 -11.74
N ILE A 63 0.13 -5.03 -12.82
CA ILE A 63 -0.61 -3.75 -12.74
C ILE A 63 -1.94 -3.97 -12.02
N ASP A 64 -2.69 -5.00 -12.41
CA ASP A 64 -3.97 -5.34 -11.78
C ASP A 64 -3.76 -5.77 -10.33
N GLY A 65 -2.68 -6.50 -10.05
CA GLY A 65 -2.30 -6.90 -8.70
C GLY A 65 -1.99 -5.70 -7.80
N ALA A 66 -1.20 -4.74 -8.29
CA ALA A 66 -0.88 -3.53 -7.55
C ALA A 66 -2.12 -2.69 -7.25
N LEU A 67 -3.04 -2.56 -8.22
CA LEU A 67 -4.29 -1.82 -8.04
C LEU A 67 -5.25 -2.51 -7.06
N LYS A 68 -5.32 -3.84 -7.11
CA LYS A 68 -6.10 -4.65 -6.16
C LYS A 68 -5.60 -4.42 -4.73
N GLU A 69 -4.30 -4.64 -4.49
CA GLU A 69 -3.71 -4.47 -3.16
C GLU A 69 -3.82 -3.02 -2.68
N PHE A 70 -3.62 -2.04 -3.56
CA PHE A 70 -3.84 -0.63 -3.23
C PHE A 70 -5.28 -0.34 -2.79
N LEU A 71 -6.27 -0.89 -3.51
CA LEU A 71 -7.67 -0.75 -3.13
C LEU A 71 -7.97 -1.46 -1.80
N GLU A 72 -7.43 -2.65 -1.56
CA GLU A 72 -7.64 -3.40 -0.32
C GLU A 72 -7.08 -2.67 0.90
N GLU A 73 -5.87 -2.12 0.78
CA GLU A 73 -5.17 -1.47 1.88
C GLU A 73 -5.54 0.02 2.09
N THR A 74 -6.12 0.69 1.09
CA THR A 74 -6.45 2.12 1.17
C THR A 74 -7.91 2.45 0.93
N ASN A 75 -8.69 1.52 0.39
CA ASN A 75 -10.07 1.73 -0.10
C ASN A 75 -10.19 2.88 -1.12
N VAL A 76 -9.09 3.23 -1.81
CA VAL A 76 -9.09 4.21 -2.90
C VAL A 76 -9.05 3.47 -4.23
N ALA A 77 -10.14 3.60 -4.99
CA ALA A 77 -10.19 3.10 -6.37
C ALA A 77 -9.43 4.05 -7.29
N VAL A 78 -8.49 3.49 -8.05
CA VAL A 78 -7.66 4.23 -9.00
C VAL A 78 -8.02 3.78 -10.41
N ASN A 79 -8.28 4.74 -11.29
CA ASN A 79 -8.56 4.45 -12.68
C ASN A 79 -7.24 4.29 -13.47
N PRO A 80 -6.90 3.09 -13.97
CA PRO A 80 -5.67 2.86 -14.72
C PRO A 80 -5.60 3.63 -16.05
N ALA A 81 -6.73 4.10 -16.58
CA ALA A 81 -6.74 4.96 -17.77
C ALA A 81 -6.18 6.37 -17.48
N ILE A 82 -6.28 6.83 -16.23
CA ILE A 82 -5.79 8.13 -15.77
C ILE A 82 -4.35 8.01 -15.27
N TYR A 83 -4.08 6.97 -14.48
CA TYR A 83 -2.78 6.71 -13.88
C TYR A 83 -2.06 5.62 -14.66
N LYS A 84 -1.61 5.95 -15.88
CA LYS A 84 -0.95 4.95 -16.74
C LYS A 84 0.41 4.57 -16.15
N PRO A 85 0.72 3.27 -16.04
CA PRO A 85 2.03 2.83 -15.59
C PRO A 85 3.16 3.33 -16.51
N SER A 86 4.19 3.99 -15.96
CA SER A 86 5.32 4.49 -16.76
C SER A 86 6.62 4.62 -15.96
N PRO A 87 7.64 3.77 -16.20
CA PRO A 87 7.59 2.54 -17.01
C PRO A 87 6.58 1.53 -16.44
N GLU A 88 6.19 0.50 -17.21
CA GLU A 88 5.08 -0.41 -16.83
C GLU A 88 5.26 -1.00 -15.42
N TYR A 89 6.39 -1.66 -15.18
CA TYR A 89 6.76 -2.13 -13.85
C TYR A 89 8.25 -2.48 -13.80
N TYR A 90 8.79 -2.50 -12.59
CA TYR A 90 10.08 -3.11 -12.26
C TYR A 90 9.85 -4.51 -11.71
N HIS A 91 10.67 -5.47 -12.14
CA HIS A 91 10.65 -6.84 -11.67
C HIS A 91 12.05 -7.22 -11.18
N ALA A 92 12.12 -7.84 -10.00
CA ALA A 92 13.35 -8.35 -9.43
C ALA A 92 13.09 -9.48 -8.42
N GLY A 93 14.19 -10.12 -7.97
CA GLY A 93 14.13 -11.27 -7.07
C GLY A 93 13.70 -12.56 -7.79
N GLU A 94 13.66 -13.66 -7.04
CA GLU A 94 13.31 -14.98 -7.55
C GLU A 94 12.59 -15.80 -6.47
N GLY A 95 11.69 -16.70 -6.87
CA GLY A 95 11.02 -17.66 -5.99
C GLY A 95 10.16 -16.98 -4.91
N SER A 96 10.49 -17.22 -3.63
CA SER A 96 9.77 -16.59 -2.51
C SER A 96 10.11 -15.12 -2.31
N ASN A 97 11.14 -14.61 -2.98
CA ASN A 97 11.61 -13.23 -2.87
C ASN A 97 11.35 -12.43 -4.15
N GLU A 98 10.60 -12.99 -5.11
CA GLU A 98 10.20 -12.30 -6.33
C GLU A 98 9.28 -11.12 -5.99
N PHE A 99 9.50 -9.96 -6.61
CA PHE A 99 8.67 -8.79 -6.42
C PHE A 99 8.57 -7.88 -7.64
N TYR A 100 7.47 -7.12 -7.68
CA TYR A 100 7.15 -6.15 -8.72
C TYR A 100 6.88 -4.77 -8.10
N GLY A 101 7.40 -3.71 -8.74
CA GLY A 101 7.04 -2.32 -8.44
C GLY A 101 6.34 -1.69 -9.64
N VAL A 102 5.07 -1.30 -9.50
CA VAL A 102 4.27 -0.69 -10.58
C VAL A 102 4.22 0.82 -10.39
N TYR A 103 4.61 1.58 -11.41
CA TYR A 103 4.81 3.02 -11.31
C TYR A 103 3.62 3.81 -11.87
N PHE A 104 2.74 4.29 -10.99
CA PHE A 104 1.55 5.05 -11.36
C PHE A 104 1.86 6.55 -11.41
N LEU A 105 1.95 7.11 -12.63
CA LEU A 105 2.20 8.53 -12.81
C LEU A 105 0.95 9.36 -12.49
N ALA A 106 1.08 10.31 -11.57
CA ALA A 106 0.05 11.20 -11.04
C ALA A 106 0.50 12.68 -11.06
N PRO A 107 0.67 13.31 -12.25
CA PRO A 107 1.39 14.59 -12.38
C PRO A 107 0.76 15.76 -11.61
N ASN A 108 -0.56 15.73 -11.48
CA ASN A 108 -1.37 16.71 -10.75
C ASN A 108 -2.30 16.04 -9.71
N GLY A 109 -2.23 14.71 -9.56
CA GLY A 109 -3.17 13.92 -8.75
C GLY A 109 -2.56 13.34 -7.47
N LEU A 110 -1.25 13.51 -7.24
CA LEU A 110 -0.57 12.88 -6.11
C LEU A 110 -1.11 13.40 -4.76
N ASP A 111 -1.35 14.70 -4.63
CA ASP A 111 -1.96 15.30 -3.44
C ASP A 111 -3.40 14.82 -3.20
N GLU A 112 -4.19 14.70 -4.27
CA GLU A 112 -5.59 14.27 -4.21
C GLU A 112 -5.70 12.81 -3.78
N ILE A 113 -4.89 11.92 -4.37
CA ILE A 113 -4.77 10.53 -3.94
C ILE A 113 -4.33 10.47 -2.49
N THR A 114 -3.28 11.22 -2.11
CA THR A 114 -2.75 11.21 -0.74
C THR A 114 -3.83 11.61 0.28
N LYS A 115 -4.64 12.64 -0.03
CA LYS A 115 -5.76 13.08 0.81
C LYS A 115 -6.83 12.00 0.92
N ALA A 116 -7.21 11.37 -0.19
CA ALA A 116 -8.20 10.30 -0.21
C ALA A 116 -7.73 9.08 0.62
N VAL A 117 -6.48 8.66 0.41
CA VAL A 117 -5.86 7.57 1.18
C VAL A 117 -5.86 7.93 2.67
N THR A 118 -5.36 9.10 3.04
CA THR A 118 -5.30 9.54 4.44
C THR A 118 -6.68 9.53 5.09
N GLY A 119 -7.72 10.04 4.41
CA GLY A 119 -9.10 10.03 4.89
C GLY A 119 -9.64 8.62 5.17
N ASN A 120 -9.38 7.68 4.26
CA ASN A 120 -9.81 6.29 4.42
C ASN A 120 -9.01 5.56 5.51
N LEU A 121 -7.69 5.79 5.61
CA LEU A 121 -6.86 5.20 6.67
C LEU A 121 -7.25 5.72 8.06
N LEU A 122 -7.74 6.95 8.18
CA LEU A 122 -8.36 7.44 9.42
C LEU A 122 -9.62 6.64 9.77
N LYS A 123 -10.46 6.27 8.79
CA LYS A 123 -11.59 5.35 9.02
C LYS A 123 -11.13 3.94 9.41
N GLY A 124 -10.03 3.47 8.85
CA GLY A 124 -9.37 2.24 9.30
C GLY A 124 -8.93 2.31 10.77
N ALA A 125 -8.40 3.45 11.22
CA ALA A 125 -8.00 3.67 12.61
C ALA A 125 -9.20 3.72 13.56
N GLU A 126 -10.30 4.36 13.16
CA GLU A 126 -11.57 4.36 13.90
C GLU A 126 -12.10 2.92 14.08
N ALA A 127 -12.19 2.15 12.99
CA ALA A 127 -12.61 0.75 13.01
C ALA A 127 -11.72 -0.12 13.91
N ALA A 128 -10.39 0.04 13.80
CA ALA A 128 -9.44 -0.69 14.64
C ALA A 128 -9.62 -0.36 16.13
N ASN A 129 -9.92 0.90 16.48
CA ASN A 129 -10.19 1.29 17.86
C ASN A 129 -11.51 0.70 18.38
N ALA A 130 -12.53 0.58 17.55
CA ALA A 130 -13.77 -0.11 17.91
C ALA A 130 -13.53 -1.60 18.18
N VAL A 131 -12.74 -2.27 17.33
CA VAL A 131 -12.34 -3.67 17.54
C VAL A 131 -11.58 -3.83 18.86
N LYS A 132 -10.61 -2.97 19.16
CA LYS A 132 -9.91 -2.95 20.47
C LYS A 132 -10.87 -2.72 21.64
N GLY A 133 -11.89 -1.90 21.43
CA GLY A 133 -12.96 -1.60 22.40
C GLY A 133 -13.98 -2.72 22.59
N GLY A 134 -13.82 -3.86 21.91
CA GLY A 134 -14.70 -5.02 22.07
C GLY A 134 -15.89 -5.05 21.13
N TYR A 135 -15.78 -4.48 19.93
CA TYR A 135 -16.76 -4.57 18.85
C TYR A 135 -17.33 -6.00 18.69
N LYS A 136 -18.65 -6.11 18.55
CA LYS A 136 -19.39 -7.38 18.56
C LYS A 136 -19.96 -7.80 17.20
N GLY A 137 -19.89 -6.92 16.19
CA GLY A 137 -20.36 -7.21 14.84
C GLY A 137 -19.44 -8.16 14.08
N SER A 138 -19.91 -8.61 12.92
CA SER A 138 -19.08 -9.34 11.96
C SER A 138 -18.10 -8.41 11.24
N TYR A 139 -17.17 -8.97 10.47
CA TYR A 139 -16.32 -8.20 9.58
C TYR A 139 -17.14 -7.38 8.57
N ASP A 140 -18.16 -7.97 7.95
CA ASP A 140 -18.99 -7.23 6.98
C ASP A 140 -19.75 -6.08 7.64
N GLN A 141 -20.27 -6.29 8.87
CA GLN A 141 -20.88 -5.20 9.63
C GLN A 141 -19.85 -4.10 9.96
N LEU A 142 -18.61 -4.47 10.28
CA LEU A 142 -17.54 -3.49 10.53
C LEU A 142 -17.29 -2.62 9.29
N ARG A 143 -17.32 -3.23 8.09
CA ARG A 143 -17.16 -2.53 6.80
C ARG A 143 -18.30 -1.56 6.51
N GLU A 144 -19.52 -1.91 6.93
CA GLU A 144 -20.71 -1.06 6.80
C GLU A 144 -20.68 0.10 7.81
N ASP A 145 -20.43 -0.20 9.09
CA ASP A 145 -20.41 0.77 10.19
C ASP A 145 -19.28 1.81 9.99
N TYR A 146 -18.13 1.37 9.46
CA TYR A 146 -16.98 2.20 9.16
C TYR A 146 -16.77 2.32 7.66
N LYS A 147 -17.79 2.85 6.96
CA LYS A 147 -17.73 3.09 5.53
C LYS A 147 -16.43 3.82 5.15
N TYR A 148 -15.81 3.35 4.07
CA TYR A 148 -14.52 3.81 3.55
C TYR A 148 -13.26 3.39 4.32
N CYS A 149 -13.37 2.59 5.39
CA CYS A 149 -12.17 1.94 5.92
C CYS A 149 -11.50 1.08 4.83
N PRO A 150 -10.20 0.74 4.93
CA PRO A 150 -9.56 -0.33 4.18
C PRO A 150 -10.14 -1.70 4.50
N SER A 151 -10.06 -2.63 3.56
CA SER A 151 -10.44 -4.03 3.80
C SER A 151 -9.44 -4.69 4.74
N ASP A 152 -8.16 -4.35 4.61
CA ASP A 152 -7.09 -4.81 5.48
C ASP A 152 -6.55 -3.69 6.36
N ASN A 153 -6.45 -3.93 7.67
CA ASN A 153 -5.91 -2.96 8.61
C ASN A 153 -4.36 -2.96 8.65
N GLU A 154 -3.71 -2.97 7.49
CA GLU A 154 -2.25 -3.02 7.40
C GLU A 154 -1.60 -1.65 7.55
N LEU A 155 -2.21 -0.62 6.96
CA LEU A 155 -1.67 0.73 6.91
C LEU A 155 -2.25 1.60 8.02
N ASN A 156 -1.40 2.41 8.63
CA ASN A 156 -1.80 3.43 9.60
C ASN A 156 -2.13 4.76 8.87
N SER A 157 -2.74 5.71 9.57
CA SER A 157 -3.13 7.00 8.99
C SER A 157 -1.98 7.94 8.61
N GLY A 158 -0.72 7.50 8.76
CA GLY A 158 0.48 8.20 8.35
C GLY A 158 0.81 7.94 6.89
N CYS A 159 0.35 8.85 6.03
CA CYS A 159 0.78 8.95 4.65
C CYS A 159 1.65 10.19 4.47
N ALA A 160 2.62 10.13 3.57
CA ALA A 160 3.45 11.27 3.22
C ALA A 160 3.75 11.29 1.73
N ILE A 161 3.92 12.50 1.21
CA ILE A 161 4.57 12.70 -0.09
C ILE A 161 6.05 12.92 0.20
N VAL A 162 6.90 12.09 -0.36
CA VAL A 162 8.34 12.06 -0.08
C VAL A 162 9.11 12.32 -1.36
N ASN A 163 10.12 13.19 -1.27
CA ASN A 163 11.02 13.47 -2.37
C ASN A 163 12.04 12.35 -2.56
N PHE A 164 12.45 12.09 -3.80
CA PHE A 164 13.49 11.13 -4.16
C PHE A 164 14.80 11.31 -3.37
N GLY A 165 15.19 12.55 -3.06
CA GLY A 165 16.38 12.83 -2.26
C GLY A 165 16.30 12.32 -0.81
N ASP A 166 15.10 12.09 -0.29
CA ASP A 166 14.87 11.68 1.10
C ASP A 166 14.60 10.18 1.25
N ILE A 167 14.50 9.42 0.17
CA ILE A 167 14.17 7.98 0.18
C ILE A 167 15.00 7.15 1.16
N PRO A 168 16.32 7.35 1.33
CA PRO A 168 17.09 6.61 2.32
C PRO A 168 16.63 6.77 3.78
N LYS A 169 15.83 7.80 4.09
CA LYS A 169 15.22 8.01 5.42
C LYS A 169 13.99 7.14 5.64
N TYR A 170 13.35 6.68 4.56
CA TYR A 170 12.08 5.95 4.58
C TYR A 170 12.27 4.46 4.26
N PHE A 171 13.13 4.15 3.29
CA PHE A 171 13.43 2.79 2.88
C PHE A 171 14.92 2.51 3.07
N VAL A 172 15.25 1.57 3.94
CA VAL A 172 16.64 1.19 4.21
C VAL A 172 17.07 0.10 3.23
N LYS A 173 18.09 0.39 2.44
CA LYS A 173 18.70 -0.59 1.51
C LYS A 173 19.15 -1.84 2.27
N GLY A 174 18.79 -3.03 1.75
CA GLY A 174 19.14 -4.31 2.36
C GLY A 174 18.35 -4.67 3.62
N SER A 175 17.38 -3.86 4.04
CA SER A 175 16.44 -4.23 5.09
C SER A 175 15.62 -5.45 4.69
N ARG A 176 15.37 -6.36 5.64
CA ARG A 176 14.52 -7.54 5.44
C ARG A 176 13.03 -7.19 5.35
N THR A 177 12.62 -5.98 5.74
CA THR A 177 11.22 -5.54 5.76
C THR A 177 10.93 -4.43 4.75
N THR A 178 11.95 -3.68 4.34
CA THR A 178 11.78 -2.51 3.45
C THR A 178 12.76 -2.46 2.28
N GLY A 179 13.67 -3.43 2.16
CA GLY A 179 14.77 -3.39 1.19
C GLY A 179 14.29 -3.32 -0.26
N TRP A 180 13.25 -4.09 -0.60
CA TRP A 180 12.68 -4.06 -1.95
C TRP A 180 11.99 -2.73 -2.28
N TYR A 181 11.40 -2.01 -1.32
CA TYR A 181 10.86 -0.66 -1.56
C TYR A 181 11.95 0.31 -2.00
N TYR A 182 13.14 0.20 -1.38
CA TYR A 182 14.30 0.97 -1.80
C TYR A 182 14.66 0.65 -3.25
N ASP A 183 14.75 -0.63 -3.61
CA ASP A 183 15.12 -1.03 -4.98
C ASP A 183 14.09 -0.57 -6.03
N ILE A 184 12.80 -0.65 -5.72
CA ILE A 184 11.71 -0.13 -6.56
C ILE A 184 11.88 1.37 -6.81
N VAL A 185 12.06 2.18 -5.77
CA VAL A 185 12.16 3.63 -5.94
C VAL A 185 13.47 4.03 -6.62
N MET A 186 14.58 3.37 -6.31
CA MET A 186 15.85 3.64 -6.98
C MET A 186 15.80 3.29 -8.48
N ASN A 187 15.07 2.24 -8.85
CA ASN A 187 14.82 1.93 -10.25
C ASN A 187 14.00 3.04 -10.93
N LEU A 188 12.93 3.53 -10.28
CA LEU A 188 12.14 4.65 -10.78
C LEU A 188 12.98 5.93 -10.98
N ILE A 189 13.88 6.24 -10.04
CA ILE A 189 14.80 7.37 -10.16
C ILE A 189 15.71 7.20 -11.39
N LYS A 190 16.29 6.02 -11.57
CA LYS A 190 17.20 5.71 -12.68
C LYS A 190 16.51 5.88 -14.03
N VAL A 191 15.32 5.30 -14.20
CA VAL A 191 14.59 5.34 -15.49
C VAL A 191 14.01 6.73 -15.78
N SER A 192 13.64 7.49 -14.74
CA SER A 192 13.19 8.89 -14.89
C SER A 192 14.31 9.84 -15.32
N ALA A 193 15.57 9.50 -15.02
CA ALA A 193 16.73 10.29 -15.43
C ALA A 193 17.14 10.04 -16.89
N GLN A 194 16.75 8.91 -17.48
CA GLN A 194 17.07 8.54 -18.85
C GLN A 194 16.10 9.14 -19.88
N THR A 195 14.95 9.65 -19.44
CA THR A 195 13.90 10.24 -20.28
C THR A 195 13.90 11.77 -20.30
N ARG A 196 14.89 12.40 -19.64
CA ARG A 196 15.14 13.85 -19.64
C ARG A 196 16.31 14.20 -20.55
#